data_AF-A0A0D2BEI9-F1
#
_entry.id   AF-A0A0D2BEI9-F1
#
_cell.length_a   1.000
_cell.length_b   1.000
_cell.length_c   1.000
_cell.angle_alpha   90.00
_cell.angle_beta   90.00
_cell.angle_gamma   90.00
#
_symmetry.space_group_name_H-M   'P 1'
#
loop_
_entity.id
_entity.type
_entity.pdbx_description
1 polymer ?
#
loop_
_entity_poly.entity_id
_entity_poly.type
_entity_poly.pdbx_seq_one_letter_code
_entity_poly.pdbx_strand_id
1 'polypeptide(L)'
;MERRKSTTPSSAIPIASIAYPTQEPETPRRPVLETRQVKVKTRGLCNPPNDDVRDGVKGYAEVPVPEAADKSKEVTFKLKDRALEVFRTIFYTEDPNDRQGEVDWKDFLHAMTKVGFAAEKLYGSVWHFTPAEGSDFSRSFHVHQPHPDTKIPHVMARNIGRRLTHTYGWTARDFGKA
;
A
#
# COMPACT_ATOMS: atom_id res chain seq x y z
N MET A 1 24.43 -66.58 -15.64
CA MET A 1 24.93 -65.26 -15.23
C MET A 1 26.19 -65.01 -16.02
N GLU A 2 26.23 -64.01 -16.88
CA GLU A 2 27.41 -63.13 -17.06
C GLU A 2 27.09 -62.07 -18.11
N ARG A 3 27.34 -60.82 -17.73
CA ARG A 3 27.16 -59.62 -18.55
C ARG A 3 28.33 -59.52 -19.52
N ARG A 4 28.07 -59.32 -20.81
CA ARG A 4 29.08 -58.82 -21.77
C ARG A 4 28.63 -57.48 -22.34
N LYS A 5 29.48 -56.49 -22.12
CA LYS A 5 29.32 -55.07 -22.41
C LYS A 5 29.47 -54.85 -23.91
N SER A 6 28.47 -54.25 -24.56
CA SER A 6 28.58 -53.70 -25.91
C SER A 6 29.07 -52.26 -25.82
N THR A 7 30.33 -52.04 -26.23
CA THR A 7 30.91 -50.72 -26.51
C THR A 7 30.64 -50.40 -27.98
N THR A 8 30.00 -49.28 -28.27
CA THR A 8 29.89 -48.71 -29.61
C THR A 8 30.91 -47.58 -29.79
N PRO A 9 31.54 -47.42 -30.97
CA PRO A 9 32.42 -46.29 -31.23
C PRO A 9 31.61 -45.02 -31.53
N SER A 10 31.95 -43.93 -30.83
CA SER A 10 31.42 -42.58 -31.05
C SER A 10 32.04 -42.00 -32.32
N SER A 11 31.21 -41.82 -33.35
CA SER A 11 31.56 -41.16 -34.60
C SER A 11 31.72 -39.65 -34.37
N ALA A 12 32.91 -39.12 -34.63
CA ALA A 12 33.20 -37.69 -34.61
C ALA A 12 32.75 -37.04 -35.92
N ILE A 13 31.91 -36.00 -35.82
CA ILE A 13 31.48 -35.18 -36.96
C ILE A 13 32.52 -34.06 -37.18
N PRO A 14 33.01 -33.83 -38.41
CA PRO A 14 33.92 -32.72 -38.69
C PRO A 14 33.16 -31.38 -38.72
N ILE A 15 33.64 -30.41 -37.94
CA ILE A 15 33.16 -29.03 -37.95
C ILE A 15 33.79 -28.32 -39.15
N ALA A 16 32.98 -27.99 -40.16
CA ALA A 16 33.39 -27.16 -41.28
C ALA A 16 33.70 -25.74 -40.80
N SER A 17 34.92 -25.27 -41.08
CA SER A 17 35.40 -23.93 -40.75
C SER A 17 34.82 -22.92 -41.75
N ILE A 18 33.85 -22.11 -41.31
CA ILE A 18 33.32 -21.00 -42.09
C ILE A 18 34.24 -19.79 -41.84
N ALA A 19 35.03 -19.44 -42.85
CA ALA A 19 35.80 -18.20 -42.87
C ALA A 19 34.84 -17.01 -43.06
N TYR A 20 34.75 -16.15 -42.05
CA TYR A 20 34.10 -14.85 -42.19
C TYR A 20 35.11 -13.83 -42.74
N PRO A 21 34.71 -12.96 -43.69
CA PRO A 21 35.55 -11.88 -44.16
C PRO A 21 35.74 -10.82 -43.07
N THR A 22 36.99 -10.48 -42.79
CA THR A 22 37.39 -9.35 -41.94
C THR A 22 36.91 -8.03 -42.55
N GLN A 23 36.01 -7.32 -41.87
CA GLN A 23 35.73 -5.91 -42.13
C GLN A 23 36.59 -5.03 -41.21
N GLU A 24 37.30 -4.08 -41.81
CA GLU A 24 38.08 -3.05 -41.12
C GLU A 24 37.18 -2.11 -40.27
N PRO A 25 37.73 -1.51 -39.20
CA PRO A 25 36.98 -0.62 -38.33
C PRO A 25 36.81 0.78 -38.96
N GLU A 26 35.63 1.03 -39.51
CA GLU A 26 35.18 2.39 -39.85
C GLU A 26 34.94 3.22 -38.57
N THR A 27 35.63 4.34 -38.45
CA THR A 27 35.44 5.33 -37.37
C THR A 27 34.04 5.97 -37.42
N PRO A 28 33.25 5.99 -36.34
CA PRO A 28 31.94 6.64 -36.38
C PRO A 28 32.06 8.16 -36.24
N ARG A 29 31.66 8.87 -37.31
CA ARG A 29 31.34 10.30 -37.29
C ARG A 29 30.08 10.51 -36.44
N ARG A 30 30.15 11.50 -35.53
CA ARG A 30 29.05 11.90 -34.63
C ARG A 30 27.92 12.57 -35.42
N PRO A 31 26.65 12.20 -35.17
CA PRO A 31 25.55 13.14 -35.20
C PRO A 31 25.21 13.62 -33.78
N VAL A 32 25.19 14.95 -33.64
CA VAL A 32 24.71 15.72 -32.48
C VAL A 32 23.19 15.96 -32.62
N LEU A 33 22.54 16.19 -31.48
CA LEU A 33 21.12 16.52 -31.16
C LEU A 33 20.26 15.32 -30.71
N GLU A 34 20.01 15.18 -29.39
CA GLU A 34 18.93 15.82 -28.59
C GLU A 34 17.66 14.95 -28.63
N THR A 35 17.25 14.24 -27.58
CA THR A 35 16.58 14.82 -26.40
C THR A 35 16.65 13.87 -25.22
N ARG A 36 17.20 14.35 -24.10
CA ARG A 36 17.14 13.68 -22.80
C ARG A 36 15.83 14.09 -22.14
N GLN A 37 14.87 13.18 -22.04
CA GLN A 37 13.68 13.37 -21.20
C GLN A 37 14.13 13.35 -19.73
N VAL A 38 14.56 14.52 -19.24
CA VAL A 38 14.80 14.77 -17.82
C VAL A 38 13.42 14.91 -17.20
N LYS A 39 13.02 13.93 -16.38
CA LYS A 39 11.86 14.06 -15.50
C LYS A 39 12.17 15.15 -14.47
N VAL A 40 11.76 16.37 -14.77
CA VAL A 40 11.82 17.51 -13.85
C VAL A 40 10.89 17.21 -12.68
N LYS A 41 11.47 17.12 -11.49
CA LYS A 41 10.72 17.14 -10.22
C LYS A 41 10.19 18.57 -10.08
N THR A 42 8.88 18.78 -10.27
CA THR A 42 8.22 20.06 -10.05
C THR A 42 8.22 20.40 -8.56
N ARG A 43 9.35 20.95 -8.08
CA ARG A 43 9.39 21.68 -6.80
C ARG A 43 8.78 23.05 -7.09
N GLY A 44 7.59 23.32 -6.54
CA GLY A 44 6.94 24.61 -6.62
C GLY A 44 7.85 25.70 -6.05
N LEU A 45 7.99 26.79 -6.81
CA LEU A 45 8.66 28.00 -6.37
C LEU A 45 7.68 28.83 -5.54
N CYS A 46 8.16 29.36 -4.42
CA CYS A 46 7.47 30.35 -3.58
C CYS A 46 7.18 31.61 -4.41
N ASN A 47 5.92 32.07 -4.42
CA ASN A 47 5.58 33.40 -4.91
C ASN A 47 5.76 34.45 -3.80
N PRO A 48 6.25 35.66 -4.13
CA PRO A 48 6.47 36.75 -3.18
C PRO A 48 5.15 37.42 -2.74
N PRO A 49 5.17 38.21 -1.64
CA PRO A 49 3.99 38.87 -1.11
C PRO A 49 3.64 40.09 -1.97
N ASN A 50 2.41 40.14 -2.47
CA ASN A 50 1.81 41.38 -2.94
C ASN A 50 0.76 41.79 -1.91
N ASP A 51 1.14 42.79 -1.10
CA ASP A 51 0.21 43.70 -0.47
C ASP A 51 -0.50 44.50 -1.57
N ASP A 52 -1.83 44.43 -1.64
CA ASP A 52 -2.65 45.63 -1.74
C ASP A 52 -4.15 45.31 -1.63
N VAL A 53 -4.80 46.12 -0.79
CA VAL A 53 -6.15 46.02 -0.28
C VAL A 53 -7.16 46.58 -1.29
N ARG A 54 -8.32 45.92 -1.48
CA ARG A 54 -9.67 46.54 -1.40
C ARG A 54 -10.84 45.60 -1.77
N ASP A 55 -11.74 45.50 -0.80
CA ASP A 55 -13.20 45.39 -0.83
C ASP A 55 -13.91 44.54 -1.90
N GLY A 56 -14.58 43.48 -1.40
CA GLY A 56 -15.55 42.70 -2.15
C GLY A 56 -16.12 41.53 -1.34
N VAL A 57 -16.98 41.84 -0.37
CA VAL A 57 -17.73 40.89 0.46
C VAL A 57 -18.41 39.78 -0.36
N LYS A 58 -18.05 38.51 -0.12
CA LYS A 58 -18.96 37.36 -0.31
C LYS A 58 -18.55 36.19 0.59
N GLY A 59 -19.48 35.76 1.42
CA GLY A 59 -19.27 34.95 2.62
C GLY A 59 -18.45 33.67 2.43
N TYR A 60 -17.46 33.52 3.30
CA TYR A 60 -16.86 32.25 3.67
C TYR A 60 -17.98 31.43 4.31
N ALA A 61 -18.46 30.41 3.61
CA ALA A 61 -19.27 29.37 4.23
C ALA A 61 -18.37 28.66 5.25
N GLU A 62 -18.62 28.98 6.51
CA GLU A 62 -18.12 28.27 7.67
C GLU A 62 -18.42 26.77 7.47
N VAL A 63 -17.39 25.97 7.18
CA VAL A 63 -17.52 24.52 7.17
C VAL A 63 -17.71 24.12 8.63
N PRO A 64 -18.87 23.58 9.04
CA PRO A 64 -19.06 23.21 10.43
C PRO A 64 -18.11 22.06 10.74
N VAL A 65 -17.15 22.31 11.62
CA VAL A 65 -16.49 21.25 12.39
C VAL A 65 -17.61 20.58 13.17
N PRO A 66 -17.94 19.29 12.96
CA PRO A 66 -18.95 18.65 13.77
C PRO A 66 -18.41 18.52 15.19
N GLU A 67 -18.86 19.45 16.01
CA GLU A 67 -18.73 19.50 17.45
C GLU A 67 -19.25 18.22 18.08
N ALA A 68 -18.63 17.86 19.20
CA ALA A 68 -18.82 16.64 19.96
C ALA A 68 -20.30 16.33 20.24
N ALA A 69 -20.87 15.44 19.42
CA ALA A 69 -22.05 14.69 19.82
C ALA A 69 -21.61 13.55 20.73
N ASP A 70 -21.62 13.82 22.04
CA ASP A 70 -21.80 12.82 23.08
C ASP A 70 -23.24 12.29 22.96
N LYS A 71 -23.39 11.21 22.21
CA LYS A 71 -24.56 10.36 22.20
C LYS A 71 -23.99 8.96 22.30
N SER A 72 -24.55 8.13 23.18
CA SER A 72 -24.29 6.69 23.26
C SER A 72 -24.55 6.06 21.89
N LYS A 73 -23.55 6.11 20.99
CA LYS A 73 -23.64 5.55 19.66
C LYS A 73 -23.62 4.05 19.84
N GLU A 74 -24.66 3.39 19.32
CA GLU A 74 -24.73 1.94 19.29
C GLU A 74 -23.44 1.41 18.68
N VAL A 75 -22.73 0.57 19.43
CA VAL A 75 -21.52 -0.08 18.95
C VAL A 75 -21.93 -0.98 17.78
N THR A 76 -21.54 -0.59 16.57
CA THR A 76 -21.83 -1.35 15.34
C THR A 76 -21.13 -2.71 15.35
N PHE A 77 -19.90 -2.78 15.88
CA PHE A 77 -19.09 -3.99 15.88
C PHE A 77 -18.67 -4.42 17.28
N LYS A 78 -19.17 -5.58 17.72
CA LYS A 78 -18.74 -6.24 18.96
C LYS A 78 -17.56 -7.16 18.68
N LEU A 79 -16.39 -6.80 19.21
CA LEU A 79 -15.12 -7.50 18.96
C LEU A 79 -14.49 -8.01 20.26
N LYS A 80 -13.68 -9.07 20.15
CA LYS A 80 -12.83 -9.55 21.25
C LYS A 80 -11.67 -8.57 21.48
N ASP A 81 -11.11 -8.58 22.69
CA ASP A 81 -10.03 -7.66 23.12
C ASP A 81 -8.90 -7.52 22.10
N ARG A 82 -8.36 -8.65 21.59
CA ARG A 82 -7.29 -8.67 20.57
C ARG A 82 -7.63 -7.87 19.31
N ALA A 83 -8.84 -8.00 18.79
CA ALA A 83 -9.24 -7.26 17.57
C ALA A 83 -9.59 -5.80 17.90
N LEU A 84 -10.11 -5.55 19.10
CA LEU A 84 -10.46 -4.20 19.55
C LEU A 84 -9.21 -3.33 19.74
N GLU A 85 -8.12 -3.87 20.29
CA GLU A 85 -6.83 -3.17 20.43
C GLU A 85 -6.27 -2.70 19.09
N VAL A 86 -6.42 -3.51 18.04
CA VAL A 86 -6.04 -3.14 16.68
C VAL A 86 -6.81 -1.91 16.20
N PHE A 87 -8.13 -1.90 16.36
CA PHE A 87 -8.95 -0.77 15.94
C PHE A 87 -8.71 0.48 16.78
N ARG A 88 -8.43 0.35 18.07
CA ARG A 88 -7.98 1.45 18.94
C ARG A 88 -6.66 2.05 18.44
N THR A 89 -5.74 1.21 17.99
CA THR A 89 -4.45 1.68 17.47
C THR A 89 -4.57 2.31 16.08
N ILE A 90 -5.51 1.84 15.25
CA ILE A 90 -5.75 2.34 13.89
C ILE A 90 -6.51 3.67 13.91
N PHE A 91 -7.62 3.76 14.66
CA PHE A 91 -8.46 4.95 14.77
C PHE A 91 -8.05 5.82 15.94
N TYR A 92 -7.95 7.13 15.74
CA TYR A 92 -7.47 8.02 16.81
C TYR A 92 -8.43 7.96 18.01
N THR A 93 -7.87 7.74 19.20
CA THR A 93 -8.60 7.84 20.46
C THR A 93 -7.96 8.94 21.31
N GLU A 94 -8.77 9.70 22.03
CA GLU A 94 -8.30 10.79 22.90
C GLU A 94 -7.76 10.28 24.25
N ASP A 95 -7.54 8.97 24.39
CA ASP A 95 -7.09 8.39 25.65
C ASP A 95 -5.64 8.82 25.92
N PRO A 96 -5.36 9.53 27.03
CA PRO A 96 -4.00 9.97 27.37
C PRO A 96 -3.02 8.82 27.60
N ASN A 97 -3.51 7.58 27.75
CA ASN A 97 -2.68 6.38 27.85
C ASN A 97 -2.51 5.62 26.51
N ASP A 98 -3.12 6.11 25.41
CA ASP A 98 -2.94 5.57 24.05
C ASP A 98 -1.55 5.97 23.52
N ARG A 99 -0.52 5.28 24.00
CA ARG A 99 0.84 5.35 23.44
C ARG A 99 0.80 4.83 22.01
N GLN A 100 1.54 5.47 21.11
CA GLN A 100 1.71 5.11 19.70
C GLN A 100 1.98 3.60 19.53
N GLY A 101 0.90 2.84 19.33
CA GLY A 101 0.96 1.38 19.29
C GLY A 101 1.50 0.89 17.96
N GLU A 102 2.31 -0.17 18.02
CA GLU A 102 2.57 -1.02 16.87
C GLU A 102 1.51 -2.12 16.83
N VAL A 103 1.07 -2.49 15.62
CA VAL A 103 0.10 -3.56 15.44
C VAL A 103 0.78 -4.74 14.74
N ASP A 104 0.70 -5.94 15.31
CA ASP A 104 1.16 -7.14 14.60
C ASP A 104 0.33 -7.34 13.32
N TRP A 105 0.98 -7.59 12.17
CA TRP A 105 0.28 -7.76 10.89
C TRP A 105 -0.78 -8.87 10.94
N LYS A 106 -0.49 -9.96 11.68
CA LYS A 106 -1.43 -11.07 11.87
C LYS A 106 -2.67 -10.65 12.66
N ASP A 107 -2.51 -9.74 13.62
CA ASP A 107 -3.62 -9.21 14.41
C ASP A 107 -4.49 -8.29 13.56
N PHE A 108 -3.88 -7.51 12.68
CA PHE A 108 -4.62 -6.74 11.69
C PHE A 108 -5.46 -7.63 10.76
N LEU A 109 -4.89 -8.70 10.21
CA LEU A 109 -5.64 -9.68 9.41
C LEU A 109 -6.80 -10.30 10.20
N HIS A 110 -6.54 -10.67 11.46
CA HIS A 110 -7.58 -11.22 12.34
C HIS A 110 -8.70 -10.20 12.61
N ALA A 111 -8.36 -8.94 12.88
CA ALA A 111 -9.33 -7.89 13.14
C ALA A 111 -10.22 -7.62 11.91
N MET A 112 -9.63 -7.51 10.73
CA MET A 112 -10.37 -7.28 9.48
C MET A 112 -11.31 -8.46 9.14
N THR A 113 -10.86 -9.70 9.38
CA THR A 113 -11.72 -10.89 9.19
C THR A 113 -12.87 -10.97 10.18
N LYS A 114 -12.71 -10.46 11.39
CA LYS A 114 -13.80 -10.40 12.38
C LYS A 114 -14.85 -9.35 12.08
N VAL A 115 -14.47 -8.27 11.41
CA VAL A 115 -15.42 -7.23 10.98
C VAL A 115 -16.20 -7.66 9.73
N GLY A 116 -15.72 -8.64 8.98
CA GLY A 116 -16.43 -9.19 7.82
C GLY A 116 -15.73 -8.95 6.48
N PHE A 117 -14.39 -8.85 6.46
CA PHE A 117 -13.62 -8.90 5.23
C PHE A 117 -12.93 -10.25 5.05
N ALA A 118 -12.89 -10.76 3.83
CA ALA A 118 -11.94 -11.79 3.44
C ALA A 118 -10.59 -11.12 3.11
N ALA A 119 -9.49 -11.71 3.59
CA ALA A 119 -8.14 -11.21 3.39
C ALA A 119 -7.36 -12.16 2.49
N GLU A 120 -7.03 -11.72 1.28
CA GLU A 120 -6.34 -12.50 0.27
C GLU A 120 -4.97 -11.90 -0.02
N LYS A 121 -3.94 -12.75 -0.04
CA LYS A 121 -2.60 -12.31 -0.43
C LYS A 121 -2.52 -12.31 -1.95
N LEU A 122 -2.25 -11.14 -2.53
CA LEU A 122 -2.21 -10.97 -3.97
C LEU A 122 -0.80 -11.30 -4.51
N TYR A 123 0.04 -10.29 -4.77
CA TYR A 123 1.44 -10.47 -5.16
C TYR A 123 2.38 -9.73 -4.21
N GLY A 124 3.59 -10.26 -4.02
CA GLY A 124 4.58 -9.67 -3.11
C GLY A 124 4.06 -9.50 -1.69
N SER A 125 4.16 -8.29 -1.16
CA SER A 125 3.63 -7.88 0.14
C SER A 125 2.27 -7.18 0.05
N VAL A 126 1.52 -7.31 -1.05
CA VAL A 126 0.18 -6.69 -1.19
C VAL A 126 -0.91 -7.65 -0.73
N TRP A 127 -1.79 -7.18 0.13
CA TRP A 127 -2.99 -7.89 0.56
C TRP A 127 -4.24 -7.15 0.08
N HIS A 128 -5.21 -7.91 -0.42
CA HIS A 128 -6.52 -7.45 -0.86
C HIS A 128 -7.56 -7.85 0.18
N PHE A 129 -8.39 -6.88 0.58
CA PHE A 129 -9.49 -7.08 1.51
C PHE A 129 -10.79 -6.90 0.76
N THR A 130 -11.52 -8.00 0.60
CA THR A 130 -12.83 -8.05 -0.05
C THR A 130 -13.93 -8.17 1.01
N PRO A 131 -15.07 -7.47 0.85
CA PRO A 131 -16.24 -7.71 1.69
C PRO A 131 -16.63 -9.18 1.66
N ALA A 132 -16.81 -9.80 2.83
CA ALA A 132 -17.30 -11.18 2.90
C ALA A 132 -18.78 -11.23 2.48
N GLU A 133 -19.23 -12.40 2.03
CA GLU A 133 -20.63 -12.62 1.67
C GLU A 133 -21.54 -12.31 2.88
N GLY A 134 -22.54 -11.44 2.67
CA GLY A 134 -23.45 -10.99 3.73
C GLY A 134 -22.94 -9.82 4.57
N SER A 135 -21.82 -9.20 4.22
CA SER A 135 -21.40 -7.92 4.81
C SER A 135 -22.01 -6.72 4.09
N ASP A 136 -22.32 -5.65 4.82
CA ASP A 136 -22.87 -4.41 4.27
C ASP A 136 -21.83 -3.52 3.56
N PHE A 137 -20.60 -4.02 3.37
CA PHE A 137 -19.50 -3.23 2.84
C PHE A 137 -19.50 -3.29 1.31
N SER A 138 -19.56 -2.13 0.65
CA SER A 138 -19.61 -2.07 -0.81
C SER A 138 -18.23 -2.09 -1.48
N ARG A 139 -17.17 -1.67 -0.78
CA ARG A 139 -15.85 -1.43 -1.39
C ARG A 139 -14.81 -2.42 -0.87
N SER A 140 -13.88 -2.83 -1.74
CA SER A 140 -12.67 -3.56 -1.37
C SER A 140 -11.46 -2.62 -1.32
N PHE A 141 -10.40 -3.00 -0.60
CA PHE A 141 -9.20 -2.17 -0.51
C PHE A 141 -7.92 -3.01 -0.37
N HIS A 142 -6.78 -2.38 -0.63
CA HIS A 142 -5.46 -3.02 -0.53
C HIS A 142 -4.63 -2.40 0.58
N VAL A 143 -3.87 -3.23 1.29
CA VAL A 143 -2.87 -2.79 2.26
C VAL A 143 -1.56 -3.55 2.01
N HIS A 144 -0.45 -2.83 2.09
CA HIS A 144 0.87 -3.44 2.03
C HIS A 144 1.21 -4.05 3.38
N GLN A 145 1.66 -5.29 3.41
CA GLN A 145 2.32 -5.87 4.56
C GLN A 145 3.68 -5.16 4.74
N PRO A 146 3.99 -4.69 5.95
CA PRO A 146 5.32 -4.18 6.28
C PRO A 146 6.41 -5.23 5.98
N HIS A 147 7.55 -4.79 5.47
CA HIS A 147 8.74 -5.62 5.23
C HIS A 147 9.99 -4.73 5.34
N PRO A 148 11.06 -5.14 6.07
CA PRO A 148 11.31 -6.44 6.72
C PRO A 148 10.49 -6.72 7.99
N ASP A 149 9.98 -5.67 8.64
CA ASP A 149 9.29 -5.80 9.92
C ASP A 149 7.93 -6.49 9.76
N THR A 150 7.52 -7.26 10.78
CA THR A 150 6.20 -7.94 10.77
C THR A 150 5.10 -7.08 11.37
N LYS A 151 5.45 -5.91 11.92
CA LYS A 151 4.54 -5.00 12.61
C LYS A 151 4.21 -3.79 11.76
N ILE A 152 2.97 -3.35 11.86
CA ILE A 152 2.47 -2.11 11.26
C ILE A 152 2.92 -0.96 12.17
N PRO A 153 3.75 -0.03 11.67
CA PRO A 153 4.12 1.15 12.42
C PRO A 153 2.91 2.08 12.58
N HIS A 154 2.88 2.83 13.69
CA HIS A 154 1.76 3.71 14.04
C HIS A 154 1.35 4.65 12.89
N VAL A 155 2.30 5.25 12.17
CA VAL A 155 1.99 6.15 11.03
C VAL A 155 1.19 5.43 9.94
N MET A 156 1.56 4.19 9.65
CA MET A 156 0.86 3.35 8.68
C MET A 156 -0.51 2.94 9.20
N ALA A 157 -0.63 2.59 10.49
CA ALA A 157 -1.91 2.30 11.12
C ALA A 157 -2.88 3.50 10.99
N ARG A 158 -2.42 4.73 11.26
CA ARG A 158 -3.24 5.95 11.09
C ARG A 158 -3.62 6.23 9.64
N ASN A 159 -2.74 5.92 8.68
CA ASN A 159 -3.06 6.03 7.25
C ASN A 159 -4.18 5.05 6.87
N ILE A 160 -4.12 3.81 7.37
CA ILE A 160 -5.18 2.81 7.18
C ILE A 160 -6.48 3.32 7.81
N GLY A 161 -6.45 3.78 9.04
CA GLY A 161 -7.63 4.29 9.76
C GLY A 161 -8.31 5.44 9.02
N ARG A 162 -7.55 6.42 8.54
CA ARG A 162 -8.07 7.51 7.70
C ARG A 162 -8.73 7.01 6.42
N ARG A 163 -8.15 6.00 5.77
CA ARG A 163 -8.73 5.39 4.57
C ARG A 163 -10.04 4.67 4.88
N LEU A 164 -10.09 3.93 5.99
CA LEU A 164 -11.32 3.25 6.44
C LEU A 164 -12.41 4.25 6.81
N THR A 165 -12.03 5.33 7.49
CA THR A 165 -12.94 6.44 7.84
C THR A 165 -13.54 7.05 6.57
N HIS A 166 -12.71 7.37 5.57
CA HIS A 166 -13.18 7.95 4.32
C HIS A 166 -14.04 6.99 3.49
N THR A 167 -13.78 5.68 3.56
CA THR A 167 -14.45 4.70 2.70
C THR A 167 -15.77 4.20 3.31
N TYR A 168 -15.78 3.97 4.63
CA TYR A 168 -16.90 3.33 5.33
C TYR A 168 -17.50 4.21 6.43
N GLY A 169 -16.95 5.41 6.69
CA GLY A 169 -17.41 6.29 7.75
C GLY A 169 -16.99 5.85 9.16
N TRP A 170 -16.12 4.84 9.27
CA TRP A 170 -15.77 4.25 10.57
C TRP A 170 -14.87 5.12 11.41
N THR A 171 -15.12 5.08 12.70
CA THR A 171 -14.40 5.77 13.75
C THR A 171 -14.13 4.80 14.90
N ALA A 172 -13.30 5.18 15.86
CA ALA A 172 -13.03 4.36 17.05
C ALA A 172 -14.30 4.00 17.84
N ARG A 173 -15.36 4.83 17.73
CA ARG A 173 -16.63 4.67 18.44
C ARG A 173 -17.48 3.51 17.91
N ASP A 174 -17.25 3.08 16.67
CA ASP A 174 -18.01 2.00 16.04
C ASP A 174 -17.62 0.61 16.56
N PHE A 175 -16.49 0.52 17.28
CA PHE A 175 -15.92 -0.73 17.78
C PHE A 175 -15.99 -0.77 19.30
N GLY A 176 -16.58 -1.84 19.83
CA GLY A 176 -16.67 -2.07 21.26
C GLY A 176 -16.40 -3.52 21.62
N LYS A 177 -16.25 -3.76 22.92
CA LYS A 177 -15.99 -5.10 23.45
C LYS A 177 -17.25 -5.96 23.36
N ALA A 178 -17.10 -7.18 22.86
CA ALA A 178 -18.14 -8.21 22.80
C ALA A 178 -18.47 -8.80 24.17
#